data_AF-A0A7K4FR23-F1
#
_entry.id   AF-A0A7K4FR23-F1
#
_cell.length_a   1.000
_cell.length_b   1.000
_cell.length_c   1.000
_cell.angle_alpha   90.00
_cell.angle_beta   90.00
_cell.angle_gamma   90.00
#
_symmetry.space_group_name_H-M   'P 1'
#
loop_
_entity.id
_entity.type
_entity.pdbx_description
1 polymer ?
#
loop_
_entity_poly.entity_id
_entity_poly.type
_entity_poly.pdbx_seq_one_letter_code
_entity_poly.pdbx_strand_id
1 'polypeptide(L)'
;MKIIGIGNKLNGEDIESLIKEFGGVFLGERLQDLDKIIGEGDEEVVIVDLSKNIKFIVLGLDDIYPGILSYNELENYLLEIISKGIKVNVTIVAFSKEKEEIGRCFLKCLLLKKSTLPLER
;
A
#
# COMPACT_ATOMS: atom_id res chain seq x y z
N MET A 1 -9.25 6.15 1.72
CA MET A 1 -7.87 5.76 2.08
C MET A 1 -7.83 4.76 3.22
N LYS A 2 -7.49 3.53 2.88
CA LYS A 2 -7.09 2.46 3.77
C LYS A 2 -5.60 2.19 3.54
N ILE A 3 -4.80 2.06 4.60
CA ILE A 3 -3.36 1.78 4.47
C ILE A 3 -3.13 0.31 4.81
N ILE A 4 -2.45 -0.41 3.94
CA ILE A 4 -2.17 -1.84 4.07
C ILE A 4 -0.66 -2.03 4.00
N GLY A 5 -0.06 -2.58 5.05
CA GLY A 5 1.34 -2.97 5.05
C GLY A 5 1.51 -4.41 4.61
N ILE A 6 2.43 -4.66 3.68
CA ILE A 6 2.81 -6.00 3.21
C ILE A 6 4.30 -6.27 3.46
N GLY A 7 4.71 -7.52 3.30
CA GLY A 7 6.11 -7.92 3.38
C GLY A 7 6.50 -8.57 4.71
N ASN A 8 7.73 -9.06 4.78
CA ASN A 8 8.20 -9.85 5.93
C ASN A 8 8.67 -8.94 7.06
N LYS A 9 8.67 -9.45 8.29
CA LYS A 9 9.51 -8.90 9.35
C LYS A 9 10.97 -9.16 9.00
N LEU A 10 11.57 -8.29 8.20
CA LEU A 10 13.00 -8.29 7.96
C LEU A 10 13.70 -7.92 9.28
N ASN A 11 14.79 -8.61 9.61
CA ASN A 11 15.56 -8.43 10.85
C ASN A 11 15.72 -6.94 11.25
N GLY A 12 14.93 -6.49 12.23
CA GLY A 12 14.98 -5.11 12.77
C GLY A 12 14.16 -4.05 12.01
N GLU A 13 13.44 -4.41 10.95
CA GLU A 13 12.57 -3.53 10.18
C GLU A 13 11.10 -3.78 10.57
N ASP A 14 10.57 -2.89 11.40
CA ASP A 14 9.19 -2.98 11.88
C ASP A 14 8.25 -2.13 11.01
N ILE A 15 7.98 -2.60 9.79
CA ILE A 15 6.94 -2.00 8.95
C ILE A 15 5.57 -2.07 9.63
N GLU A 16 5.32 -3.07 10.48
CA GLU A 16 4.06 -3.19 11.23
C GLU A 16 3.85 -1.98 12.16
N SER A 17 4.89 -1.55 12.88
CA SER A 17 4.85 -0.34 13.71
C SER A 17 4.55 0.92 12.89
N LEU A 18 5.23 1.11 11.76
CA LEU A 18 4.98 2.23 10.84
C LEU A 18 3.51 2.24 10.37
N ILE A 19 2.99 1.09 9.99
CA ILE A 19 1.63 0.98 9.44
C ILE A 19 0.58 1.25 10.53
N LYS A 20 0.82 0.74 11.75
CA LYS A 20 -0.02 1.02 12.91
C LYS A 20 -0.03 2.49 13.30
N GLU A 21 1.11 3.19 13.19
CA GLU A 21 1.19 4.64 13.45
C GLU A 21 0.23 5.45 12.56
N PHE A 22 0.03 5.01 11.32
CA PHE A 22 -0.90 5.63 10.37
C PHE A 22 -2.32 5.03 10.41
N GLY A 23 -2.64 4.20 11.41
CA GLY A 23 -3.95 3.55 11.55
C GLY A 23 -4.24 2.49 10.49
N GLY A 24 -3.22 1.98 9.82
CA GLY A 24 -3.32 0.95 8.80
C GLY A 24 -3.37 -0.47 9.35
N VAL A 25 -3.54 -1.43 8.44
CA VAL A 25 -3.57 -2.87 8.73
C VAL A 25 -2.31 -3.52 8.18
N PHE A 26 -1.59 -4.29 8.99
CA PHE A 26 -0.43 -5.05 8.54
C PHE A 26 -0.83 -6.49 8.20
N LEU A 27 -0.68 -6.85 6.91
CA LEU A 27 -0.92 -8.20 6.40
C LEU A 27 0.30 -9.11 6.50
N GLY A 28 1.48 -8.53 6.35
CA GLY A 28 2.73 -9.26 6.25
C GLY A 28 2.81 -10.06 4.94
N GLU A 29 3.14 -11.34 5.04
CA GLU A 29 3.22 -12.30 3.92
C GLU A 29 1.85 -12.77 3.43
N ARG A 30 0.77 -12.46 4.14
CA ARG A 30 -0.58 -12.99 3.86
C ARG A 30 -1.28 -12.21 2.75
N LEU A 31 -0.69 -12.17 1.56
CA LEU A 31 -1.25 -11.46 0.41
C LEU A 31 -2.61 -12.03 -0.01
N GLN A 32 -2.87 -13.32 0.24
CA GLN A 32 -4.15 -13.97 0.00
C GLN A 32 -5.34 -13.42 0.80
N ASP A 33 -5.09 -12.56 1.79
CA ASP A 33 -6.14 -11.91 2.57
C ASP A 33 -6.44 -10.48 2.05
N LEU A 34 -5.76 -10.01 0.99
CA LEU A 34 -5.99 -8.68 0.39
C LEU A 34 -7.44 -8.50 -0.09
N ASP A 35 -8.02 -9.52 -0.71
CA ASP A 35 -9.39 -9.50 -1.25
C ASP A 35 -10.46 -9.43 -0.15
N LYS A 36 -10.17 -9.92 1.05
CA LYS A 36 -11.04 -9.80 2.23
C LYS A 36 -10.95 -8.43 2.89
N ILE A 37 -9.82 -7.74 2.69
CA ILE A 37 -9.56 -6.43 3.29
C ILE A 37 -9.99 -5.30 2.37
N ILE A 38 -9.82 -5.46 1.06
CA ILE A 38 -10.24 -4.51 0.04
C ILE A 38 -11.66 -4.87 -0.41
N GLY A 39 -12.64 -4.06 0.00
CA GLY A 39 -14.06 -4.28 -0.33
C GLY A 39 -14.66 -3.18 -1.20
N GLU A 40 -15.91 -3.38 -1.63
CA GLU A 40 -16.66 -2.45 -2.49
C GLU A 40 -16.85 -1.03 -1.91
N GLY A 41 -16.59 -0.83 -0.62
CA GLY A 41 -16.64 0.49 0.04
C GLY A 41 -15.28 1.21 0.14
N ASP A 42 -14.19 0.59 -0.31
CA ASP A 42 -12.86 1.21 -0.28
C ASP A 42 -12.62 2.03 -1.55
N GLU A 43 -12.77 3.35 -1.45
CA GLU A 43 -12.50 4.24 -2.59
C GLU A 43 -11.01 4.33 -2.93
N GLU A 44 -10.15 4.18 -1.93
CA GLU A 44 -8.70 4.38 -2.08
C GLU A 44 -7.94 3.50 -1.07
N VAL A 45 -6.97 2.75 -1.57
CA VAL A 45 -6.11 1.83 -0.82
C VAL A 45 -4.65 2.18 -1.12
N VAL A 46 -3.85 2.29 -0.06
CA VAL A 46 -2.40 2.49 -0.16
C VAL A 46 -1.72 1.24 0.38
N ILE A 47 -1.04 0.51 -0.51
CA ILE A 47 -0.23 -0.66 -0.15
C ILE A 47 1.20 -0.19 0.10
N VAL A 48 1.77 -0.55 1.23
CA VAL A 48 3.09 -0.09 1.67
C VAL A 48 4.01 -1.29 1.86
N ASP A 49 5.20 -1.22 1.28
CA ASP A 49 6.23 -2.26 1.39
C ASP A 49 7.60 -1.66 1.74
N LEU A 50 8.35 -2.37 2.59
CA LEU A 50 9.76 -2.07 2.87
C LEU A 50 10.62 -2.99 2.02
N SER A 51 11.21 -2.44 0.95
CA SER A 51 11.99 -3.21 -0.02
C SER A 51 13.47 -2.86 0.05
N LYS A 52 14.32 -3.89 0.09
CA LYS A 52 15.78 -3.72 0.04
C LYS A 52 16.29 -3.32 -1.34
N ASN A 53 15.53 -3.64 -2.39
CA ASN A 53 15.96 -3.51 -3.78
C ASN A 53 15.49 -2.19 -4.42
N ILE A 54 14.63 -1.45 -3.72
CA ILE A 54 14.00 -0.22 -4.23
C ILE A 54 14.35 0.92 -3.29
N LYS A 55 14.84 2.04 -3.83
CA LYS A 55 15.07 3.24 -3.01
C LYS A 55 13.72 3.86 -2.59
N PHE A 56 12.89 4.21 -3.56
CA PHE A 56 11.55 4.75 -3.34
C PHE A 56 10.76 4.65 -4.64
N ILE A 57 9.54 4.15 -4.60
CA ILE A 57 8.63 4.05 -5.75
C ILE A 57 7.19 4.29 -5.30
N VAL A 58 6.43 4.97 -6.17
CA VAL A 58 4.98 5.15 -6.04
C VAL A 58 4.36 4.73 -7.36
N LEU A 59 3.42 3.79 -7.33
CA LEU A 59 2.75 3.26 -8.51
C LEU A 59 1.24 3.31 -8.32
N GLY A 60 0.51 3.78 -9.32
CA GLY A 60 -0.92 3.52 -9.41
C GLY A 60 -1.17 2.10 -9.92
N LEU A 61 -2.40 1.62 -9.73
CA LEU A 61 -2.87 0.34 -10.26
C LEU A 61 -2.74 0.26 -11.79
N ASP A 62 -3.02 1.38 -12.48
CA ASP A 62 -2.90 1.51 -13.94
C ASP A 62 -1.43 1.47 -14.42
N ASP A 63 -0.49 1.69 -13.51
CA ASP A 63 0.96 1.67 -13.77
C ASP A 63 1.59 0.32 -13.46
N ILE A 64 0.82 -0.71 -13.09
CA ILE A 64 1.35 -2.04 -12.82
C ILE A 64 1.54 -2.79 -14.13
N TYR A 65 2.81 -3.00 -14.52
CA TYR A 65 3.21 -3.94 -15.56
C TYR A 65 4.00 -5.10 -14.92
N PRO A 66 3.88 -6.33 -15.46
CA PRO A 66 4.56 -7.49 -14.90
C PRO A 66 6.07 -7.27 -14.70
N GLY A 67 6.54 -7.46 -13.47
CA GLY A 67 7.96 -7.41 -13.13
C GLY A 67 8.50 -6.05 -12.67
N ILE A 68 7.66 -5.01 -12.51
CA ILE A 68 8.06 -3.80 -11.76
C ILE A 68 8.27 -4.17 -10.29
N LEU A 69 7.35 -4.97 -9.77
CA LEU A 69 7.45 -5.49 -8.42
C LEU A 69 8.06 -6.89 -8.54
N SER A 70 9.00 -7.22 -7.65
CA SER A 70 9.46 -8.60 -7.53
C SER A 70 8.37 -9.55 -6.99
N TYR A 71 7.16 -9.02 -6.74
CA TYR A 71 6.02 -9.70 -6.14
C TYR A 71 4.98 -10.07 -7.21
N ASN A 72 5.27 -11.11 -8.01
CA ASN A 72 4.29 -11.67 -8.96
C ASN A 72 2.94 -11.98 -8.29
N GLU A 73 2.96 -12.40 -7.02
CA GLU A 73 1.74 -12.68 -6.26
C GLU A 73 0.90 -11.42 -6.01
N LEU A 74 1.52 -10.31 -5.59
CA LEU A 74 0.81 -9.04 -5.36
C LEU A 74 0.20 -8.51 -6.66
N GLU A 75 0.95 -8.57 -7.76
CA GLU A 75 0.47 -8.16 -9.08
C GLU A 75 -0.76 -8.98 -9.48
N ASN A 76 -0.71 -10.31 -9.33
CA ASN A 76 -1.83 -11.20 -9.63
C ASN A 76 -3.07 -10.89 -8.76
N TYR A 77 -2.89 -10.63 -7.46
CA TYR A 77 -4.01 -10.26 -6.59
C TYR A 77 -4.67 -8.95 -7.00
N LEU A 78 -3.87 -7.95 -7.37
CA LEU A 78 -4.38 -6.66 -7.80
C LEU A 78 -5.14 -6.77 -9.12
N LEU A 79 -4.62 -7.54 -10.07
CA LEU A 79 -5.32 -7.86 -11.33
C LEU A 79 -6.64 -8.62 -11.09
N GLU A 80 -6.69 -9.50 -10.09
CA GLU A 80 -7.91 -10.23 -9.72
C GLU A 80 -8.98 -9.29 -9.13
N ILE A 81 -8.57 -8.34 -8.27
CA ILE A 81 -9.47 -7.30 -7.71
C ILE A 81 -10.10 -6.46 -8.82
N ILE A 82 -9.30 -6.03 -9.81
CA ILE A 82 -9.79 -5.32 -11.01
C ILE A 82 -10.79 -6.18 -11.77
N SER A 83 -10.46 -7.45 -11.99
CA SER A 83 -11.30 -8.40 -12.74
C SER A 83 -12.64 -8.67 -12.06
N LYS A 84 -12.70 -8.58 -10.73
CA LYS A 84 -13.94 -8.68 -9.92
C LYS A 84 -14.82 -7.42 -10.01
N GLY A 85 -14.37 -6.35 -10.68
CA GLY A 85 -15.12 -5.11 -10.84
C GLY A 85 -15.11 -4.19 -9.61
N ILE A 86 -14.22 -4.46 -8.65
CA ILE A 86 -14.05 -3.61 -7.46
C ILE A 86 -13.41 -2.30 -7.91
N LYS A 87 -14.16 -1.19 -7.79
CA LYS A 87 -13.69 0.15 -8.15
C LYS A 87 -12.93 0.76 -6.97
N VAL A 88 -11.63 0.46 -6.89
CA VAL A 88 -10.73 0.97 -5.86
C VAL A 88 -9.49 1.59 -6.48
N ASN A 89 -9.12 2.79 -6.02
CA ASN A 89 -7.86 3.40 -6.41
C ASN A 89 -6.73 2.82 -5.54
N VAL A 90 -5.92 1.94 -6.12
CA VAL A 90 -4.76 1.36 -5.41
C VAL A 90 -3.51 2.16 -5.75
N THR A 91 -2.79 2.59 -4.71
CA THR A 91 -1.43 3.15 -4.81
C THR A 91 -0.47 2.25 -4.06
N ILE A 92 0.62 1.83 -4.70
CA ILE A 92 1.68 1.05 -4.08
C ILE A 92 2.82 2.00 -3.76
N VAL A 93 3.30 1.98 -2.51
CA VAL A 93 4.40 2.79 -2.00
C VAL A 93 5.45 1.84 -1.45
N ALA A 94 6.54 1.67 -2.19
CA ALA A 94 7.65 0.81 -1.79
C ALA A 94 8.91 1.65 -1.57
N PHE A 95 9.61 1.44 -0.46
CA PHE A 95 10.85 2.17 -0.17
C PHE A 95 11.80 1.37 0.70
N SER A 96 13.10 1.69 0.62
CA SER A 96 14.09 1.09 1.49
C SER A 96 14.05 1.71 2.89
N LYS A 97 14.60 1.00 3.88
CA LYS A 97 14.74 1.50 5.25
C LYS A 97 15.44 2.86 5.32
N GLU A 98 16.46 3.06 4.49
CA GLU A 98 17.19 4.35 4.38
C GLU A 98 16.29 5.51 3.94
N LYS A 99 15.13 5.22 3.36
CA LYS A 99 14.14 6.19 2.85
C LYS A 99 12.86 6.21 3.67
N GLU A 100 12.85 5.59 4.85
CA GLU A 100 11.66 5.54 5.71
C GLU A 100 11.13 6.93 6.08
N GLU A 101 11.99 7.91 6.39
CA GLU A 101 11.55 9.28 6.68
C GLU A 101 10.80 9.92 5.50
N ILE A 102 11.23 9.63 4.27
CA ILE A 102 10.56 10.10 3.06
C ILE A 102 9.21 9.39 2.91
N GLY A 103 9.17 8.07 3.14
CA GLY A 103 7.93 7.29 3.16
C GLY A 103 6.92 7.81 4.18
N ARG A 104 7.37 8.09 5.41
CA ARG A 104 6.58 8.71 6.48
C ARG A 104 6.02 10.06 6.06
N CYS A 105 6.86 10.91 5.47
CA CYS A 105 6.44 12.21 4.96
C CYS A 105 5.35 12.07 3.89
N PHE A 106 5.56 11.16 2.93
CA PHE A 106 4.58 10.89 1.87
C PHE A 106 3.23 10.40 2.41
N LEU A 107 3.24 9.40 3.30
CA LEU A 107 2.02 8.87 3.93
C LEU A 107 1.28 9.95 4.74
N LYS A 108 2.01 10.78 5.48
CA LYS A 108 1.44 11.91 6.21
C LYS A 108 0.81 12.94 5.28
N CYS A 109 1.48 13.27 4.17
CA CYS A 109 0.93 14.18 3.16
C CYS A 109 -0.36 13.64 2.52
N LEU A 110 -0.41 12.34 2.21
CA LEU A 110 -1.62 11.69 1.70
C LEU A 110 -2.80 11.81 2.68
N LEU A 111 -2.57 11.52 3.97
CA LEU A 111 -3.59 11.65 5.01
C LEU A 111 -4.08 13.10 5.17
N LEU A 112 -3.16 14.07 5.16
CA LEU A 112 -3.50 15.49 5.30
C LEU A 112 -4.30 16.01 4.11
N LYS A 113 -3.96 15.59 2.88
CA LYS A 113 -4.73 15.94 1.68
C LYS A 113 -6.18 15.47 1.77
N LYS A 114 -6.43 14.30 2.38
CA LYS A 114 -7.78 13.81 2.63
C LYS A 114 -8.53 14.64 3.68
N SER A 115 -7.84 15.07 4.74
CA SER A 115 -8.45 15.86 5.83
C SER A 115 -8.84 17.29 5.44
N THR A 116 -8.24 17.80 4.35
CA THR A 116 -8.44 19.17 3.86
C THR A 116 -9.44 19.28 2.71
N LEU A 117 -9.97 18.15 2.22
CA LEU A 117 -11.13 18.16 1.34
C LEU A 117 -12.36 18.59 2.15
N PRO A 118 -13.12 19.62 1.70
CA PRO A 118 -14.31 20.03 2.40
C PRO A 118 -15.29 18.85 2.49
N LEU A 119 -15.87 18.64 3.66
CA LEU A 119 -17.08 17.83 3.82
C LEU A 119 -18.16 18.49 2.96
N GLU A 120 -18.35 18.02 1.73
CA GLU A 120 -19.58 18.32 0.99
C GLU A 120 -20.75 17.72 1.79
N ARG A 121 -21.52 18.60 2.41
CA ARG A 121 -22.84 18.35 2.98
C ARG A 121 -23.87 19.09 2.13
#